data_AF-A0AAD6V9C9-F1
#
_entry.id   AF-A0AAD6V9C9-F1
#
_cell.length_a   1.000
_cell.length_b   1.000
_cell.length_c   1.000
_cell.angle_alpha   90.00
_cell.angle_beta   90.00
_cell.angle_gamma   90.00
#
_symmetry.space_group_name_H-M   'P 1'
#
loop_
_entity.id
_entity.type
_entity.pdbx_description
1 polymer ?
#
loop_
_entity_poly.entity_id
_entity_poly.type
_entity_poly.pdbx_seq_one_letter_code
_entity_poly.pdbx_strand_id
1 'polypeptide(L)'
;LLELFVSTMFLERAGWIFLPDSEWGGIETVKQKLGYLDSILLDLKPWGKAHLVPTWQHPTKRPPITGRFLDLESGIYVEATVVERPNVIVPLAIHGNGVTCVLLRRSSRSHEKVFGAQKVGIANFPPHVLAQTTKMGTM
;
A
#
# COMPACT_ATOMS: atom_id res chain seq x y z
N LEU A 1 -16.75 -9.41 37.53
CA LEU A 1 -16.25 -8.39 36.58
C LEU A 1 -14.84 -8.81 36.17
N LEU A 2 -14.62 -9.12 34.90
CA LEU A 2 -13.30 -9.43 34.35
C LEU A 2 -12.87 -8.23 33.51
N GLU A 3 -11.90 -7.46 33.99
CA GLU A 3 -11.22 -6.42 33.20
C GLU A 3 -10.05 -7.04 32.45
N LEU A 4 -10.03 -6.84 31.13
CA LEU A 4 -8.91 -7.23 30.28
C LEU A 4 -7.75 -6.25 30.51
N PHE A 5 -6.81 -6.61 31.39
CA PHE A 5 -5.71 -5.72 31.80
C PHE A 5 -4.58 -5.57 30.78
N VAL A 6 -4.45 -6.51 29.82
CA VAL A 6 -3.40 -6.48 28.80
C VAL A 6 -3.96 -7.01 27.49
N SER A 7 -3.89 -6.19 26.45
CA SER A 7 -4.06 -6.59 25.05
C SER A 7 -2.69 -6.56 24.39
N THR A 8 -2.31 -7.62 23.69
CA THR A 8 -1.10 -7.64 22.85
C THR A 8 -1.54 -7.40 21.41
N MET A 9 -1.23 -6.22 20.87
CA MET A 9 -1.41 -5.96 19.44
C MET A 9 -0.21 -6.53 18.69
N PHE A 10 -0.43 -7.58 17.91
CA PHE A 10 0.57 -8.12 16.99
C PHE A 10 0.45 -7.39 15.66
N LEU A 11 1.54 -6.72 15.23
CA LEU A 11 1.60 -6.09 13.92
C LEU A 11 2.08 -7.14 12.91
N GLU A 12 1.17 -7.60 12.06
CA GLU A 12 1.54 -8.40 10.90
C GLU A 12 2.35 -7.51 9.94
N ARG A 13 3.64 -7.83 9.78
CA ARG A 13 4.56 -7.04 8.97
C ARG A 13 4.59 -7.44 7.50
N ALA A 14 3.90 -8.51 7.13
CA ALA A 14 3.97 -9.07 5.79
C ALA A 14 3.17 -8.24 4.79
N GLY A 15 3.86 -7.76 3.76
CA GLY A 15 3.26 -7.10 2.61
C GLY A 15 3.09 -5.59 2.76
N TRP A 16 2.35 -5.01 1.81
CA TRP A 16 2.25 -3.57 1.64
C TRP A 16 0.92 -3.03 2.14
N ILE A 17 0.98 -1.97 2.95
CA ILE A 17 -0.21 -1.24 3.41
C ILE A 17 -0.24 0.16 2.79
N PHE A 18 -1.43 0.61 2.38
CA PHE A 18 -1.62 1.99 1.95
C PHE A 18 -2.08 2.86 3.12
N LEU A 19 -1.36 3.96 3.36
CA LEU A 19 -1.63 4.95 4.40
C LEU A 19 -1.99 6.30 3.74
N PRO A 20 -3.27 6.72 3.77
CA PRO A 20 -3.68 8.03 3.24
C PRO A 20 -3.13 9.17 4.10
N ASP A 21 -2.63 10.23 3.47
CA ASP A 21 -2.08 11.40 4.17
C ASP A 21 -3.15 12.13 5.01
N SER A 22 -4.42 12.09 4.57
CA SER A 22 -5.55 12.67 5.30
C SER A 22 -5.83 12.00 6.66
N GLU A 23 -5.46 10.72 6.81
CA GLU A 23 -5.66 9.94 8.03
C GLU A 23 -4.37 9.86 8.87
N TRP A 24 -3.23 9.72 8.19
CA TRP A 24 -1.96 9.40 8.84
C TRP A 24 -1.04 10.60 9.01
N GLY A 25 -1.23 11.66 8.23
CA GLY A 25 -0.35 12.82 8.16
C GLY A 25 0.84 12.59 7.22
N GLY A 26 1.85 13.46 7.34
CA GLY A 26 3.11 13.32 6.60
C GLY A 26 3.99 12.18 7.15
N ILE A 27 5.10 11.91 6.46
CA ILE A 27 6.00 10.79 6.79
C ILE A 27 6.55 10.85 8.23
N GLU A 28 6.85 12.03 8.75
CA GLU A 28 7.37 12.17 10.13
C GLU A 28 6.30 11.81 11.18
N THR A 29 5.03 12.16 10.92
CA THR A 29 3.91 11.73 11.76
C THR A 29 3.70 10.22 11.68
N VAL A 30 3.84 9.63 10.49
CA VAL A 30 3.77 8.17 10.30
C VAL A 30 4.87 7.45 11.09
N LYS A 31 6.12 7.90 10.96
CA LYS A 31 7.27 7.35 11.72
C LYS A 31 7.05 7.41 13.22
N GLN A 32 6.53 8.53 13.74
CA GLN A 32 6.23 8.66 15.17
C GLN A 32 5.14 7.69 15.62
N LYS A 33 4.02 7.61 14.88
CA LYS A 33 2.88 6.74 15.21
C LYS A 33 3.27 5.26 15.17
N LEU A 34 3.96 4.83 14.11
CA LEU A 34 4.39 3.44 13.96
C LEU A 34 5.57 3.10 14.87
N GLY A 35 6.50 4.04 15.06
CA GLY A 35 7.65 3.92 15.96
C GLY A 35 7.26 3.72 17.43
N TYR A 36 6.12 4.27 17.86
CA TYR A 36 5.55 4.00 19.19
C TYR A 36 5.13 2.54 19.36
N LEU A 37 4.64 1.90 18.29
CA LEU A 37 4.26 0.49 18.29
C LEU A 37 5.48 -0.42 18.12
N ASP A 38 6.45 0.01 17.31
CA ASP A 38 7.58 -0.80 16.89
C ASP A 38 8.78 0.08 16.52
N SER A 39 9.83 0.03 17.32
CA SER A 39 10.99 0.91 17.18
C SER A 39 11.74 0.74 15.85
N ILE A 40 11.61 -0.40 15.18
CA ILE A 40 12.19 -0.63 13.84
C ILE A 40 11.54 0.30 12.80
N LEU A 41 10.27 0.68 13.00
CA LEU A 41 9.52 1.56 12.10
C LEU A 41 9.79 3.06 12.33
N LEU A 42 10.79 3.41 13.16
CA LEU A 42 11.29 4.78 13.24
C LEU A 42 12.14 5.18 12.03
N ASP A 43 12.84 4.22 11.41
CA ASP A 43 13.76 4.46 10.29
C ASP A 43 13.10 4.12 8.93
N LEU A 44 11.95 4.73 8.65
CA LEU A 44 11.28 4.55 7.35
C LEU A 44 12.04 5.25 6.23
N LYS A 45 12.30 4.52 5.14
CA LYS A 45 13.11 5.00 4.00
C LYS A 45 12.27 5.12 2.72
N PRO A 46 12.36 6.25 1.99
CA PRO A 46 11.70 6.37 0.70
C PRO A 46 12.35 5.43 -0.31
N TRP A 47 11.52 4.73 -1.09
CA TRP A 47 11.96 4.08 -2.31
C TRP A 47 12.04 5.09 -3.44
N GLY A 48 13.24 5.21 -4.04
CA GLY A 48 13.41 5.83 -5.36
C GLY A 48 13.01 7.31 -5.46
N LYS A 49 13.84 8.22 -4.94
CA LYS A 49 13.64 9.69 -5.10
C LYS A 49 13.65 10.19 -6.56
N ALA A 50 14.14 9.37 -7.50
CA ALA A 50 14.33 9.73 -8.92
C ALA A 50 13.55 8.81 -9.88
N HIS A 51 12.53 8.11 -9.40
CA HIS A 51 11.80 7.17 -10.23
C HIS A 51 10.68 7.91 -10.97
N LEU A 52 10.48 7.56 -12.25
CA LEU A 52 9.35 8.06 -13.02
C LEU A 52 8.07 7.73 -12.26
N VAL A 53 7.25 8.72 -11.94
CA VAL A 53 5.91 8.46 -11.40
C VAL A 53 5.02 8.10 -12.59
N PRO A 54 4.51 6.86 -12.67
CA PRO A 54 3.70 6.46 -13.80
C PRO A 54 2.44 7.33 -13.86
N THR A 55 2.20 7.94 -15.01
CA THR A 55 0.99 8.72 -15.25
C THR A 55 -0.14 7.79 -15.67
N TRP A 56 -1.35 8.08 -15.21
CA TRP A 56 -2.55 7.44 -15.71
C TRP A 56 -3.69 8.45 -15.71
N GLN A 57 -4.58 8.32 -16.67
CA GLN A 57 -5.75 9.17 -16.71
C GLN A 57 -6.74 8.70 -15.64
N HIS A 58 -7.00 9.57 -14.66
CA HIS A 58 -8.02 9.32 -13.65
C HIS A 58 -9.38 9.21 -14.34
N PRO A 59 -10.06 8.04 -14.30
CA PRO A 59 -11.33 7.84 -15.00
C PRO A 59 -12.49 8.57 -14.32
N THR A 60 -12.26 9.20 -13.17
CA THR A 60 -13.29 9.80 -12.33
C THR A 60 -12.99 11.26 -12.02
N LYS A 61 -14.03 12.09 -11.90
CA LYS A 61 -13.95 13.48 -11.38
C LYS A 61 -13.64 13.56 -9.87
N ARG A 62 -13.35 12.44 -9.20
CA ARG A 62 -13.06 12.42 -7.77
C ARG A 62 -11.69 13.05 -7.50
N PRO A 63 -11.53 13.82 -6.41
CA PRO A 63 -10.22 14.32 -6.05
C PRO A 63 -9.27 13.15 -5.73
N PRO A 64 -7.99 13.25 -6.14
CA PRO A 64 -7.01 12.24 -5.81
C PRO A 64 -6.74 12.19 -4.30
N ILE A 65 -6.46 10.99 -3.81
CA ILE A 65 -5.97 10.70 -2.46
C ILE A 65 -4.47 10.49 -2.56
N THR A 66 -3.71 11.37 -1.93
CA THR A 66 -2.27 11.18 -1.74
C THR A 66 -2.02 10.34 -0.50
N GLY A 67 -1.04 9.46 -0.58
CA GLY A 67 -0.64 8.62 0.53
C GLY A 67 0.67 7.90 0.24
N ARG A 68 0.98 6.93 1.09
CA ARG A 68 2.19 6.12 0.97
C ARG A 68 1.85 4.65 1.09
N PHE A 69 2.43 3.83 0.23
CA PHE A 69 2.55 2.41 0.50
C PHE A 69 3.74 2.17 1.41
N LEU A 70 3.55 1.38 2.44
CA LEU A 70 4.61 1.01 3.38
C LEU A 70 4.74 -0.50 3.42
N ASP A 71 5.95 -0.98 3.23
CA ASP A 71 6.34 -2.34 3.58
C ASP A 71 6.83 -2.35 5.02
N LEU A 72 6.06 -2.97 5.90
CA LEU A 72 6.36 -3.02 7.33
C LEU A 72 7.53 -3.96 7.65
N GLU A 73 7.88 -4.86 6.73
CA GLU A 73 9.02 -5.76 6.88
C GLU A 73 10.34 -5.04 6.63
N SER A 74 10.44 -4.30 5.51
CA SER A 74 11.66 -3.60 5.12
C SER A 74 11.76 -2.16 5.61
N GLY A 75 10.66 -1.56 6.07
CA GLY A 75 10.58 -0.14 6.41
C GLY A 75 10.65 0.79 5.19
N ILE A 76 10.49 0.23 3.99
CA ILE A 76 10.51 1.00 2.74
C ILE A 76 9.12 1.54 2.42
N TYR A 77 9.04 2.80 2.01
CA TYR A 77 7.78 3.38 1.55
C TYR A 77 7.85 3.95 0.12
N VAL A 78 6.71 3.89 -0.57
CA VAL A 78 6.49 4.42 -1.93
C VAL A 78 5.39 5.45 -1.85
N GLU A 79 5.63 6.66 -2.36
CA GLU A 79 4.58 7.67 -2.49
C GLU A 79 3.62 7.32 -3.64
N ALA A 80 2.32 7.49 -3.42
CA ALA A 80 1.32 7.16 -4.42
C ALA A 80 0.13 8.10 -4.37
N THR A 81 -0.48 8.28 -5.54
CA THR A 81 -1.73 9.02 -5.72
C THR A 81 -2.78 8.08 -6.29
N VAL A 82 -3.89 7.92 -5.58
CA VAL A 82 -4.97 6.98 -5.91
C VAL A 82 -6.32 7.69 -5.93
N VAL A 83 -7.35 7.12 -6.56
CA VAL A 83 -8.73 7.66 -6.50
C VAL A 83 -9.58 7.01 -5.41
N GLU A 84 -9.12 5.88 -4.86
CA GLU A 84 -9.73 5.15 -3.75
C GLU A 84 -8.66 4.25 -3.08
N ARG A 85 -8.86 3.88 -1.82
CA ARG A 85 -7.94 3.04 -1.05
C ARG A 85 -7.74 1.66 -1.71
N PRO A 86 -6.56 1.34 -2.24
CA PRO A 86 -6.29 0.06 -2.88
C PRO A 86 -6.23 -1.08 -1.85
N ASN A 87 -6.58 -2.29 -2.29
CA ASN A 87 -6.42 -3.52 -1.51
C ASN A 87 -5.70 -4.64 -2.27
N VAL A 88 -5.29 -4.40 -3.51
CA VAL A 88 -4.51 -5.33 -4.33
C VAL A 88 -3.49 -4.56 -5.16
N ILE A 89 -2.26 -5.09 -5.22
CA ILE A 89 -1.16 -4.60 -6.06
C ILE A 89 -0.93 -5.65 -7.14
N VAL A 90 -0.94 -5.25 -8.42
CA VAL A 90 -0.71 -6.16 -9.55
C VAL A 90 0.49 -5.66 -10.37
N PRO A 91 1.59 -6.43 -10.45
CA PRO A 91 2.70 -6.10 -11.33
C PRO A 91 2.26 -6.01 -12.80
N LEU A 92 2.69 -4.95 -13.49
CA LEU A 92 2.39 -4.71 -14.91
C LEU A 92 3.64 -4.75 -15.77
N ALA A 93 4.72 -4.12 -15.33
CA ALA A 93 5.98 -4.04 -16.07
C ALA A 93 7.17 -4.02 -15.12
N ILE A 94 8.24 -4.72 -15.50
CA ILE A 94 9.51 -4.72 -14.78
C ILE A 94 10.53 -3.90 -15.59
N HIS A 95 11.24 -3.01 -14.91
CA HIS A 95 12.28 -2.18 -15.47
C HIS A 95 13.50 -2.19 -14.53
N GLY A 96 14.69 -1.80 -15.03
CA GLY A 96 15.94 -1.92 -14.26
C GLY A 96 15.93 -1.19 -12.91
N ASN A 97 15.08 -0.18 -12.75
CA ASN A 97 14.89 0.60 -11.52
C ASN A 97 13.60 0.27 -10.73
N GLY A 98 12.86 -0.80 -11.05
CA GLY A 98 11.69 -1.19 -10.25
C GLY A 98 10.59 -1.92 -11.02
N VAL A 99 9.41 -1.95 -10.43
CA VAL A 99 8.23 -2.62 -10.97
C VAL A 99 7.06 -1.64 -11.00
N THR A 100 6.55 -1.35 -12.19
CA THR A 100 5.28 -0.64 -12.33
C THR A 100 4.15 -1.58 -11.97
N CYS A 101 3.34 -1.18 -10.99
CA CYS A 101 2.19 -1.94 -10.53
C CYS A 101 0.90 -1.15 -10.73
N VAL A 102 -0.15 -1.85 -11.16
CA VAL A 102 -1.52 -1.35 -11.10
C VAL A 102 -2.06 -1.55 -9.70
N LEU A 103 -2.67 -0.50 -9.15
CA LEU A 103 -3.32 -0.52 -7.86
C LEU A 103 -4.82 -0.76 -8.08
N LEU A 104 -5.35 -1.81 -7.47
CA LEU A 104 -6.74 -2.21 -7.63
C LEU A 104 -7.51 -2.10 -6.31
N ARG A 105 -8.78 -1.74 -6.44
CA ARG A 105 -9.80 -1.96 -5.42
C ARG A 105 -10.69 -3.11 -5.90
N ARG A 106 -10.63 -4.25 -5.20
CA ARG A 106 -11.58 -5.35 -5.36
C ARG A 106 -12.67 -5.25 -4.32
N SER A 107 -13.93 -5.35 -4.75
CA SER A 107 -15.06 -5.49 -3.84
C SER A 107 -15.10 -6.89 -3.23
N SER A 108 -15.52 -6.99 -1.97
CA SER A 108 -15.63 -8.26 -1.24
C SER A 108 -17.04 -8.85 -1.26
N ARG A 109 -18.00 -8.26 -1.99
CA ARG A 109 -19.38 -8.75 -2.01
C ARG A 109 -19.50 -10.00 -2.88
N SER A 110 -19.72 -11.12 -2.20
CA SER A 110 -19.68 -12.51 -2.67
C SER A 110 -20.98 -13.04 -3.29
N HIS A 111 -21.95 -12.22 -3.67
CA HIS A 111 -23.29 -12.74 -4.00
C HIS A 111 -23.81 -12.52 -5.42
N GLU A 112 -23.17 -11.73 -6.28
CA GLU A 112 -23.56 -11.64 -7.68
C GLU A 112 -22.32 -11.54 -8.58
N LYS A 113 -22.37 -12.27 -9.69
CA LYS A 113 -21.27 -12.70 -10.57
C LYS A 113 -20.58 -11.57 -11.34
N VAL A 114 -20.02 -10.57 -10.67
CA VAL A 114 -19.00 -9.67 -11.24
C VAL A 114 -17.97 -9.38 -10.16
N PHE A 115 -16.84 -10.09 -10.20
CA PHE A 115 -15.62 -9.70 -9.47
C PHE A 115 -15.06 -8.43 -10.12
N GLY A 116 -15.68 -7.29 -9.86
CA GLY A 116 -15.23 -6.00 -10.35
C GLY A 116 -13.94 -5.60 -9.63
N ALA A 117 -12.81 -5.63 -10.33
CA ALA A 117 -11.59 -4.98 -9.88
C ALA A 117 -11.53 -3.60 -10.54
N GLN A 118 -11.61 -2.54 -9.73
CA GLN A 118 -11.45 -1.18 -10.22
C GLN A 118 -9.98 -0.79 -10.17
N LYS A 119 -9.44 -0.28 -11.28
CA LYS A 119 -8.14 0.41 -11.28
C LYS A 119 -8.29 1.73 -10.52
N VAL A 120 -7.56 1.85 -9.42
CA VAL A 120 -7.59 3.03 -8.54
C VAL A 120 -6.28 3.80 -8.54
N GLY A 121 -5.23 3.26 -9.16
CA GLY A 121 -3.94 3.92 -9.27
C GLY A 121 -2.91 3.13 -10.08
N ILE A 122 -1.73 3.72 -10.20
CA ILE A 122 -0.52 3.08 -10.71
C ILE A 122 0.66 3.65 -9.91
N ALA A 123 1.63 2.81 -9.55
CA ALA A 123 2.80 3.24 -8.79
C ALA A 123 3.99 2.32 -9.08
N ASN A 124 5.20 2.83 -8.85
CA ASN A 124 6.43 2.06 -9.01
C ASN A 124 6.92 1.54 -7.66
N PHE A 125 7.11 0.24 -7.57
CA PHE A 125 7.56 -0.47 -6.38
C PHE A 125 8.99 -0.98 -6.55
N PRO A 126 9.70 -1.26 -5.44
CA PRO A 126 10.96 -1.99 -5.48
C PRO A 126 10.77 -3.42 -6.02
N PRO A 127 11.82 -4.03 -6.62
CA PRO A 127 11.72 -5.38 -7.16
C PRO A 127 11.23 -6.46 -6.18
N HIS A 128 11.49 -6.30 -4.88
CA HIS A 128 11.06 -7.28 -3.87
C HIS A 128 9.54 -7.35 -3.68
N VAL A 129 8.74 -6.43 -4.26
CA VAL A 129 7.28 -6.55 -4.30
C VAL A 129 6.82 -7.87 -4.94
N LEU A 130 7.63 -8.44 -5.84
CA LEU A 130 7.34 -9.72 -6.51
C LEU A 130 7.47 -10.92 -5.57
N ALA A 131 8.30 -10.82 -4.53
CA ALA A 131 8.49 -11.89 -3.55
C ALA A 131 7.32 -11.97 -2.56
N GLN A 132 6.58 -10.88 -2.37
CA GLN A 132 5.45 -10.78 -1.45
C GLN A 132 4.10 -11.09 -2.13
N THR A 133 4.12 -11.88 -3.20
CA THR A 133 2.92 -12.22 -3.98
C THR A 133 2.17 -13.39 -3.34
N THR A 134 0.90 -13.19 -3.03
CA THR A 134 -0.02 -14.28 -2.66
C THR A 134 -0.71 -14.80 -3.92
N LYS A 135 -0.81 -16.12 -4.08
CA LYS A 135 -1.52 -16.72 -5.21
C LYS A 135 -3.00 -16.29 -5.19
N MET A 136 -3.39 -15.42 -6.12
CA MET A 136 -4.73 -14.84 -6.21
C MET A 136 -5.35 -15.18 -7.57
N GLY A 137 -5.98 -16.36 -7.65
CA GLY A 137 -6.66 -16.88 -8.84
C GLY A 137 -6.40 -18.38 -9.07
N THR A 138 -7.35 -19.05 -9.73
CA THR A 138 -7.14 -20.35 -10.38
C THR A 138 -6.71 -20.11 -11.83
N MET A 139 -5.61 -20.72 -12.25
CA MET A 139 -5.38 -20.96 -13.69
C MET A 139 -6.41 -21.97 -14.19
#